data_AF-A0A9P4HD25-F1
#
_entry.id   AF-A0A9P4HD25-F1
#
_cell.length_a   1.000
_cell.length_b   1.000
_cell.length_c   1.000
_cell.angle_alpha   90.00
_cell.angle_beta   90.00
_cell.angle_gamma   90.00
#
_symmetry.space_group_name_H-M   'P 1'
#
loop_
_entity.id
_entity.type
_entity.pdbx_description
1 polymer ?
#
loop_
_entity_poly.entity_id
_entity_poly.type
_entity_poly.pdbx_seq_one_letter_code
_entity_poly.pdbx_strand_id
1 'polypeptide(L)'
;MRRKQSLLPDDVRTLAAAIEEQDEQWNSLANLMALGDDHFYWREGAYQNLLERVKPHLHPWLSTHASEFNEGAASLAAGGMKIRIHTQCTAKDLLELCDAEHDQAWGGEYLTQSPVQSARLCCLKGAEWDRTNKSVIDRDGFTWRYSSILAQRERGVRMGDLVNELRGVLVPESDLDAMVLLEWHFTDHTGTR
;
A
#
# COMPACT_ATOMS: atom_id res chain seq x y z
N MET A 1 -1.99 6.82 28.92
CA MET A 1 -3.17 6.22 28.25
C MET A 1 -2.70 5.30 27.14
N ARG A 2 -2.87 3.97 27.26
CA ARG A 2 -2.66 3.04 26.14
C ARG A 2 -3.82 3.25 25.17
N ARG A 3 -3.58 3.86 24.01
CA ARG A 3 -4.57 3.89 22.93
C ARG A 3 -4.87 2.43 22.58
N LYS A 4 -6.14 2.01 22.65
CA LYS A 4 -6.58 0.74 22.07
C LYS A 4 -6.14 0.79 20.61
N GLN A 5 -5.24 -0.10 20.18
CA GLN A 5 -5.10 -0.40 18.75
C GLN A 5 -6.51 -0.76 18.29
N SER A 6 -7.14 0.07 17.47
CA SER A 6 -8.41 -0.34 16.87
C SER A 6 -8.04 -1.42 15.87
N LEU A 7 -8.22 -2.66 16.30
CA LEU A 7 -8.21 -3.82 15.42
C LEU A 7 -9.13 -3.52 14.24
N LEU A 8 -8.73 -3.98 13.05
CA LEU A 8 -9.60 -3.91 11.89
C LEU A 8 -10.97 -4.50 12.21
N PRO A 9 -12.05 -3.95 11.63
CA PRO A 9 -13.39 -4.48 11.82
C PRO A 9 -13.51 -5.95 11.44
N ASP A 10 -14.39 -6.67 12.14
CA ASP A 10 -14.60 -8.11 11.95
C ASP A 10 -14.97 -8.47 10.52
N ASP A 11 -15.74 -7.63 9.83
CA ASP A 11 -16.13 -7.86 8.45
C ASP A 11 -14.95 -7.85 7.48
N VAL A 12 -13.95 -6.99 7.69
CA VAL A 12 -12.70 -7.00 6.92
C VAL A 12 -11.95 -8.30 7.15
N ARG A 13 -11.81 -8.70 8.43
CA ARG A 13 -11.04 -9.89 8.82
C ARG A 13 -11.69 -11.18 8.32
N THR A 14 -13.01 -11.30 8.48
CA THR A 14 -13.78 -12.46 8.02
C THR A 14 -13.75 -12.58 6.50
N LEU A 15 -13.89 -11.47 5.76
CA LEU A 15 -13.75 -11.51 4.31
C LEU A 15 -12.35 -11.96 3.90
N ALA A 16 -11.32 -11.37 4.49
CA ALA A 16 -9.93 -11.71 4.16
C ALA A 16 -9.64 -13.19 4.44
N ALA A 17 -10.15 -13.74 5.55
CA ALA A 17 -10.02 -15.16 5.88
C ALA A 17 -10.73 -16.06 4.86
N ALA A 18 -11.94 -15.69 4.43
CA ALA A 18 -12.68 -16.45 3.42
C ALA A 18 -11.98 -16.43 2.06
N ILE A 19 -11.39 -15.30 1.67
CA ILE A 19 -10.59 -15.18 0.45
C ILE A 19 -9.35 -16.06 0.53
N GLU A 20 -8.62 -16.05 1.64
CA GLU A 20 -7.43 -16.89 1.84
C GLU A 20 -7.77 -18.39 1.76
N GLU A 21 -8.81 -18.82 2.49
CA GLU A 21 -9.27 -20.21 2.49
C GLU A 21 -9.66 -20.67 1.08
N GLN A 22 -10.39 -19.82 0.35
CA GLN A 22 -10.82 -20.13 -1.00
C GLN A 22 -9.62 -20.16 -1.97
N ASP A 23 -8.66 -19.24 -1.85
CA ASP A 23 -7.44 -19.23 -2.68
C ASP A 23 -6.59 -20.48 -2.42
N GLU A 24 -6.44 -20.93 -1.18
CA GLU A 24 -5.78 -22.20 -0.82
C GLU A 24 -6.47 -23.41 -1.46
N GLN A 25 -7.81 -23.42 -1.48
CA GLN A 25 -8.60 -24.47 -2.15
C GLN A 25 -8.37 -24.45 -3.65
N TRP A 26 -8.40 -23.28 -4.28
CA TRP A 26 -8.11 -23.13 -5.71
C TRP A 26 -6.68 -23.57 -6.05
N ASN A 27 -5.68 -23.19 -5.26
CA ASN A 27 -4.29 -23.62 -5.47
C ASN A 27 -4.15 -25.14 -5.33
N SER A 28 -4.85 -25.75 -4.37
CA SER A 28 -4.88 -27.21 -4.20
C SER A 28 -5.54 -27.93 -5.38
N LEU A 29 -6.62 -27.36 -5.92
CA LEU A 29 -7.32 -27.88 -7.10
C LEU A 29 -6.55 -27.60 -8.40
N ALA A 30 -5.82 -26.49 -8.50
CA ALA A 30 -5.03 -26.10 -9.67
C ALA A 30 -3.86 -27.07 -9.89
N ASN A 31 -3.31 -27.60 -8.79
CA ASN A 31 -2.35 -28.70 -8.84
C ASN A 31 -2.97 -30.00 -9.40
N LEU A 32 -4.31 -30.10 -9.45
CA LEU A 32 -5.06 -31.25 -9.97
C LEU A 32 -5.75 -30.97 -11.31
N MET A 33 -5.96 -29.71 -11.73
CA MET A 33 -6.69 -29.29 -12.93
C MET A 33 -6.17 -27.96 -13.53
N ALA A 34 -6.35 -27.74 -14.83
CA ALA A 34 -6.03 -26.47 -15.50
C ALA A 34 -7.12 -25.40 -15.23
N LEU A 35 -7.07 -24.77 -14.05
CA LEU A 35 -8.12 -23.84 -13.55
C LEU A 35 -8.15 -22.44 -14.19
N GLY A 36 -7.21 -22.13 -15.09
CA GLY A 36 -7.29 -21.04 -16.07
C GLY A 36 -7.84 -19.70 -15.56
N ASP A 37 -8.76 -19.12 -16.33
CA ASP A 37 -9.25 -17.74 -16.18
C ASP A 37 -10.28 -17.56 -15.05
N ASP A 38 -10.98 -18.62 -14.64
CA ASP A 38 -12.03 -18.54 -13.60
C ASP A 38 -11.45 -18.17 -12.24
N HIS A 39 -10.29 -18.74 -11.88
CA HIS A 39 -9.57 -18.39 -10.66
C HIS A 39 -9.09 -16.93 -10.71
N PHE A 40 -8.57 -16.49 -11.85
CA PHE A 40 -8.12 -15.12 -12.06
C PHE A 40 -9.26 -14.10 -11.86
N TYR A 41 -10.40 -14.28 -12.55
CA TYR A 41 -11.54 -13.36 -12.44
C TYR A 41 -12.17 -13.38 -11.04
N TRP A 42 -12.26 -14.55 -10.41
CA TRP A 42 -12.71 -14.64 -9.03
C TRP A 42 -11.80 -13.85 -8.10
N ARG A 43 -10.47 -14.02 -8.23
CA ARG A 43 -9.48 -13.37 -7.38
C ARG A 43 -9.51 -11.85 -7.56
N GLU A 44 -9.58 -11.35 -8.79
CA GLU A 44 -9.72 -9.90 -9.03
C GLU A 44 -10.97 -9.33 -8.35
N GLY A 45 -12.13 -9.98 -8.53
CA GLY A 45 -13.37 -9.55 -7.90
C GLY A 45 -13.32 -9.60 -6.37
N ALA A 46 -12.72 -10.65 -5.81
CA ALA A 46 -12.54 -10.82 -4.37
C ALA A 46 -11.61 -9.74 -3.78
N TYR A 47 -10.48 -9.48 -4.42
CA TYR A 47 -9.51 -8.49 -3.98
C TYR A 47 -10.03 -7.07 -4.12
N GLN A 48 -10.81 -6.77 -5.17
CA GLN A 48 -11.51 -5.49 -5.28
C GLN A 48 -12.49 -5.29 -4.12
N ASN A 49 -13.27 -6.33 -3.79
CA ASN A 49 -14.24 -6.27 -2.70
C ASN A 49 -13.56 -6.12 -1.32
N LEU A 50 -12.36 -6.68 -1.17
CA LEU A 50 -11.52 -6.51 0.01
C LEU A 50 -10.96 -5.09 0.08
N LEU A 51 -10.47 -4.55 -1.04
CA LEU A 51 -9.95 -3.19 -1.13
C LEU A 51 -10.98 -2.15 -0.68
N GLU A 52 -12.21 -2.25 -1.16
CA GLU A 52 -13.30 -1.32 -0.80
C GLU A 52 -13.60 -1.33 0.71
N ARG A 53 -13.43 -2.48 1.39
CA ARG A 53 -13.57 -2.56 2.85
C ARG A 53 -12.35 -2.05 3.60
N VAL A 54 -11.15 -2.13 3.02
CA VAL A 54 -9.91 -1.67 3.63
C VAL A 54 -9.73 -0.16 3.49
N LYS A 55 -10.18 0.44 2.38
CA LYS A 55 -10.07 1.88 2.07
C LYS A 55 -10.41 2.80 3.24
N PRO A 56 -11.54 2.65 3.95
CA PRO A 56 -11.89 3.49 5.10
C PRO A 56 -10.90 3.44 6.28
N HIS A 57 -10.02 2.43 6.31
CA HIS A 57 -8.99 2.23 7.33
C HIS A 57 -7.60 2.66 6.86
N LEU A 58 -7.48 3.17 5.63
CA LEU A 58 -6.27 3.80 5.13
C LEU A 58 -6.31 5.30 5.41
N HIS A 59 -5.14 5.92 5.33
CA HIS A 59 -5.03 7.37 5.31
C HIS A 59 -5.87 7.96 4.17
N PRO A 60 -6.53 9.13 4.33
CA PRO A 60 -7.49 9.67 3.36
C PRO A 60 -7.00 9.73 1.90
N TRP A 61 -5.76 10.18 1.69
CA TRP A 61 -5.15 10.21 0.35
C TRP A 61 -5.04 8.80 -0.25
N LEU A 62 -4.56 7.81 0.52
CA LEU A 62 -4.48 6.43 0.05
C LEU A 62 -5.87 5.85 -0.22
N SER A 63 -6.84 6.10 0.66
CA SER A 63 -8.23 5.66 0.46
C SER A 63 -8.83 6.19 -0.84
N THR A 64 -8.47 7.41 -1.23
CA THR A 64 -8.97 8.07 -2.45
C THR A 64 -8.33 7.48 -3.71
N HIS A 65 -7.03 7.23 -3.68
CA HIS A 65 -6.27 6.82 -4.87
C HIS A 65 -6.04 5.31 -4.98
N ALA A 66 -6.37 4.51 -3.97
CA ALA A 66 -6.16 3.06 -4.01
C ALA A 66 -7.00 2.41 -5.11
N SER A 67 -6.31 1.74 -6.03
CA SER A 67 -6.88 1.16 -7.25
C SER A 67 -6.87 -0.37 -7.24
N GLU A 68 -5.93 -0.99 -6.53
CA GLU A 68 -5.78 -2.45 -6.54
C GLU A 68 -5.25 -2.94 -5.18
N PHE A 69 -5.75 -4.09 -4.74
CA PHE A 69 -5.20 -4.84 -3.61
C PHE A 69 -4.41 -6.03 -4.18
N ASN A 70 -3.14 -6.16 -3.84
CA ASN A 70 -2.26 -7.15 -4.44
C ASN A 70 -1.98 -8.33 -3.51
N GLU A 71 -1.73 -8.06 -2.23
CA GLU A 71 -1.31 -9.06 -1.24
C GLU A 71 -1.70 -8.65 0.18
N GLY A 72 -1.78 -9.64 1.08
CA GLY A 72 -1.92 -9.43 2.51
C GLY A 72 -3.27 -9.85 3.12
N ALA A 73 -4.07 -10.64 2.40
CA ALA A 73 -5.33 -11.18 2.92
C ALA A 73 -5.11 -11.98 4.23
N ALA A 74 -4.14 -12.89 4.30
CA ALA A 74 -3.73 -13.54 5.55
C ALA A 74 -3.43 -12.57 6.72
N SER A 75 -2.74 -11.45 6.45
CA SER A 75 -2.45 -10.45 7.50
C SER A 75 -3.73 -9.77 7.98
N LEU A 76 -4.58 -9.33 7.05
CA LEU A 76 -5.88 -8.74 7.38
C LEU A 76 -6.77 -9.71 8.17
N ALA A 77 -6.79 -11.00 7.79
CA ALA A 77 -7.52 -12.05 8.50
C ALA A 77 -7.05 -12.19 9.96
N ALA A 78 -5.74 -12.06 10.19
CA ALA A 78 -5.14 -12.03 11.53
C ALA A 78 -5.33 -10.68 12.27
N GLY A 79 -5.93 -9.68 11.63
CA GLY A 79 -6.14 -8.33 12.17
C GLY A 79 -4.94 -7.39 12.03
N GLY A 80 -3.94 -7.76 11.23
CA GLY A 80 -2.82 -6.91 10.84
C GLY A 80 -3.13 -6.01 9.63
N MET A 81 -2.16 -5.20 9.24
CA MET A 81 -2.15 -4.30 8.08
C MET A 81 -0.87 -4.49 7.24
N LYS A 82 -0.24 -5.68 7.28
CA LYS A 82 0.80 -6.05 6.34
C LYS A 82 0.16 -6.38 4.99
N ILE A 83 -0.06 -5.35 4.18
CA ILE A 83 -0.71 -5.44 2.88
C ILE A 83 0.11 -4.75 1.79
N ARG A 84 -0.19 -5.10 0.55
CA ARG A 84 0.33 -4.44 -0.65
C ARG A 84 -0.82 -3.91 -1.49
N ILE A 85 -0.79 -2.63 -1.81
CA ILE A 85 -1.82 -1.97 -2.63
C ILE A 85 -1.17 -1.13 -3.73
N HIS A 86 -1.88 -0.96 -4.84
CA HIS A 86 -1.57 0.08 -5.82
C HIS A 86 -2.42 1.31 -5.57
N THR A 87 -1.82 2.47 -5.86
CA THR A 87 -2.57 3.72 -6.02
C THR A 87 -2.36 4.25 -7.42
N GLN A 88 -3.43 4.74 -8.02
CA GLN A 88 -3.41 5.45 -9.28
C GLN A 88 -3.81 6.90 -9.04
N CYS A 89 -2.94 7.82 -9.43
CA CYS A 89 -3.13 9.25 -9.25
C CYS A 89 -2.55 10.00 -10.45
N THR A 90 -2.87 11.27 -10.60
CA THR A 90 -2.23 12.13 -11.60
C THR A 90 -0.88 12.64 -11.09
N ALA A 91 -0.01 13.08 -12.00
CA ALA A 91 1.22 13.78 -11.65
C ALA A 91 0.93 15.02 -10.79
N LYS A 92 -0.19 15.71 -11.06
CA LYS A 92 -0.70 16.80 -10.23
C LYS A 92 -1.00 16.35 -8.80
N ASP A 93 -1.75 15.27 -8.61
CA ASP A 93 -2.09 14.76 -7.27
C ASP A 93 -0.82 14.39 -6.47
N LEU A 94 0.19 13.81 -7.15
CA LEU A 94 1.47 13.48 -6.54
C LEU A 94 2.25 14.73 -6.12
N LEU A 95 2.27 15.77 -6.97
CA LEU A 95 2.91 17.04 -6.63
C LEU A 95 2.17 17.71 -5.47
N GLU A 96 0.84 17.74 -5.47
CA GLU A 96 0.04 18.28 -4.36
C GLU A 96 0.29 17.54 -3.04
N LEU A 97 0.45 16.20 -3.08
CA LEU A 97 0.86 15.42 -1.91
C LEU A 97 2.22 15.87 -1.35
N CYS A 98 3.19 16.18 -2.22
CA CYS A 98 4.55 16.60 -1.86
C CYS A 98 4.66 18.09 -1.47
N ASP A 99 3.88 18.93 -2.14
CA ASP A 99 3.88 20.39 -2.07
C ASP A 99 2.93 20.94 -1.02
N ALA A 100 2.06 20.12 -0.41
CA ALA A 100 1.19 20.53 0.68
C ALA A 100 2.02 21.20 1.79
N GLU A 101 2.13 22.52 1.68
CA GLU A 101 2.84 23.38 2.61
C GLU A 101 2.12 23.24 3.94
N HIS A 102 2.71 22.50 4.87
CA HIS A 102 2.39 22.63 6.29
C HIS A 102 0.92 22.45 6.67
N ASP A 103 0.15 21.63 5.96
CA ASP A 103 -1.13 21.21 6.52
C ASP A 103 -0.84 20.08 7.53
N GLN A 104 -0.28 20.50 8.69
CA GLN A 104 0.19 19.66 9.79
C GLN A 104 -0.87 18.67 10.29
N ALA A 105 -2.14 18.94 9.99
CA ALA A 105 -3.29 18.15 10.40
C ALA A 105 -3.23 16.72 9.85
N TRP A 106 -3.09 16.54 8.52
CA TRP A 106 -3.15 15.21 7.90
C TRP A 106 -1.78 14.52 7.83
N GLY A 107 -0.69 15.27 7.65
CA GLY A 107 0.67 14.72 7.71
C GLY A 107 1.02 14.07 9.06
N GLY A 108 0.34 14.46 10.14
CA GLY A 108 0.46 13.86 11.46
C GLY A 108 -0.29 12.54 11.65
N GLU A 109 -1.18 12.18 10.72
CA GLU A 109 -1.97 10.96 10.77
C GLU A 109 -1.15 9.75 10.31
N TYR A 110 -1.50 8.58 10.85
CA TYR A 110 -0.90 7.32 10.43
C TYR A 110 -1.35 6.96 9.01
N LEU A 111 -0.51 6.22 8.28
CA LEU A 111 -0.87 5.71 6.95
C LEU A 111 -2.10 4.80 6.96
N THR A 112 -2.42 4.26 8.13
CA THR A 112 -3.46 3.27 8.36
C THR A 112 -4.03 3.46 9.77
N GLN A 113 -5.32 3.21 9.95
CA GLN A 113 -5.99 3.31 11.24
C GLN A 113 -5.36 2.36 12.29
N SER A 114 -4.96 1.16 11.86
CA SER A 114 -4.05 0.29 12.62
C SER A 114 -2.61 0.62 12.22
N PRO A 115 -1.82 1.31 13.05
CA PRO A 115 -0.52 1.84 12.63
C PRO A 115 0.47 0.75 12.23
N VAL A 116 1.11 0.95 11.08
CA VAL A 116 2.13 0.04 10.51
C VAL A 116 3.53 0.51 10.88
N GLN A 117 4.45 -0.41 11.15
CA GLN A 117 5.80 -0.08 11.61
C GLN A 117 6.71 0.41 10.49
N SER A 118 6.49 -0.10 9.27
CA SER A 118 7.18 0.38 8.09
C SER A 118 6.25 0.46 6.89
N ALA A 119 6.61 1.35 5.98
CA ALA A 119 5.96 1.51 4.71
C ALA A 119 7.02 1.75 3.64
N ARG A 120 7.01 0.92 2.59
CA ARG A 120 7.83 1.10 1.39
C ARG A 120 6.95 1.60 0.26
N LEU A 121 7.47 2.55 -0.50
CA LEU A 121 6.82 3.07 -1.70
C LEU A 121 7.70 2.80 -2.93
N CYS A 122 7.13 2.18 -3.94
CA CYS A 122 7.74 1.97 -5.25
C CYS A 122 6.97 2.79 -6.30
N CYS A 123 7.67 3.32 -7.30
CA CYS A 123 7.03 3.92 -8.48
C CYS A 123 7.07 2.91 -9.63
N LEU A 124 5.90 2.49 -10.10
CA LEU A 124 5.78 1.52 -11.19
C LEU A 124 5.73 2.21 -12.56
N LYS A 125 5.18 3.44 -12.62
CA LYS A 125 5.00 4.20 -13.86
C LYS A 125 4.77 5.70 -13.59
N GLY A 126 5.26 6.56 -14.48
CA GLY A 126 4.83 7.96 -14.60
C GLY A 126 5.63 8.95 -13.76
N ALA A 127 6.59 8.47 -12.97
CA ALA A 127 7.52 9.31 -12.23
C ALA A 127 8.88 8.62 -12.09
N GLU A 128 9.93 9.43 -12.09
CA GLU A 128 11.31 8.99 -11.97
C GLU A 128 11.89 9.39 -10.61
N TRP A 129 12.76 8.52 -10.09
CA TRP A 129 13.48 8.77 -8.85
C TRP A 129 14.75 9.58 -9.11
N ASP A 130 15.00 10.60 -8.29
CA ASP A 130 16.31 11.22 -8.16
C ASP A 130 17.26 10.24 -7.47
N ARG A 131 18.01 9.49 -8.28
CA ARG A 131 18.97 8.48 -7.83
C ARG A 131 20.19 9.09 -7.11
N THR A 132 20.36 10.40 -7.12
CA THR A 132 21.40 11.05 -6.31
C THR A 132 21.00 11.16 -4.84
N ASN A 133 19.70 10.99 -4.53
CA ASN A 133 19.21 10.99 -3.18
C ASN A 133 19.50 9.66 -2.47
N LYS A 134 20.16 9.74 -1.31
CA LYS A 134 20.55 8.59 -0.48
C LYS A 134 19.40 7.77 0.08
N SER A 135 18.19 8.33 0.15
CA SER A 135 16.99 7.63 0.66
C SER A 135 16.41 6.68 -0.39
N VAL A 136 16.80 6.81 -1.66
CA VAL A 136 16.39 5.92 -2.75
C VAL A 136 17.18 4.62 -2.66
N ILE A 137 16.44 3.51 -2.53
CA ILE A 137 16.97 2.16 -2.43
C ILE A 137 16.75 1.48 -3.79
N ASP A 138 17.84 1.21 -4.51
CA ASP A 138 17.81 0.39 -5.73
C ASP A 138 17.65 -1.09 -5.36
N ARG A 139 16.65 -1.78 -5.92
CA ARG A 139 16.44 -3.22 -5.74
C ARG A 139 16.82 -3.98 -7.00
N ASP A 140 17.55 -5.09 -6.83
CA ASP A 140 17.95 -6.12 -7.83
C ASP A 140 17.48 -5.87 -9.28
N GLY A 141 18.05 -4.85 -9.92
CA GLY A 141 17.63 -4.34 -11.22
C GLY A 141 18.11 -2.90 -11.42
N PHE A 142 18.65 -2.59 -12.60
CA PHE A 142 19.27 -1.28 -12.89
C PHE A 142 18.29 -0.18 -13.32
N THR A 143 16.98 -0.46 -13.35
CA THR A 143 15.98 0.49 -13.83
C THR A 143 15.26 1.18 -12.67
N TRP A 144 14.90 2.45 -12.87
CA TRP A 144 14.21 3.29 -11.89
C TRP A 144 12.91 2.67 -11.35
N ARG A 145 12.29 1.76 -12.11
CA ARG A 145 11.08 1.00 -11.72
C ARG A 145 11.29 0.07 -10.52
N TYR A 146 12.53 -0.26 -10.18
CA TYR A 146 12.87 -1.10 -9.03
C TYR A 146 13.45 -0.30 -7.86
N SER A 147 13.47 1.04 -7.97
CA SER A 147 13.87 1.91 -6.89
C SER A 147 12.68 2.18 -5.96
N SER A 148 12.95 2.38 -4.68
CA SER A 148 11.94 2.58 -3.65
C SER A 148 12.45 3.46 -2.52
N ILE A 149 11.55 4.00 -1.72
CA ILE A 149 11.88 4.58 -0.40
C ILE A 149 11.25 3.74 0.70
N LEU A 150 11.85 3.76 1.89
CA LEU A 150 11.37 3.06 3.06
C LEU A 150 11.29 3.99 4.27
N ALA A 151 10.09 4.18 4.81
CA ALA A 151 9.90 4.80 6.10
C ALA A 151 9.69 3.71 7.17
N GLN A 152 10.42 3.80 8.28
CA GLN A 152 10.27 2.90 9.43
C GLN A 152 10.27 3.70 10.73
N ARG A 153 9.31 3.43 11.61
CA ARG A 153 9.13 4.12 12.89
C ARG A 153 8.65 3.14 13.96
N GLU A 154 9.26 3.18 15.14
CA GLU A 154 8.86 2.32 16.27
C GLU A 154 7.40 2.52 16.68
N ARG A 155 6.90 3.76 16.59
CA ARG A 155 5.54 4.14 17.00
C ARG A 155 4.52 4.11 15.86
N GLY A 156 4.89 3.56 14.72
CA GLY A 156 4.13 3.55 13.49
C GLY A 156 4.46 4.71 12.55
N VAL A 157 4.29 4.50 11.25
CA VAL A 157 4.61 5.45 10.18
C VAL A 157 3.43 6.36 9.89
N ARG A 158 3.72 7.66 9.80
CA ARG A 158 2.74 8.70 9.42
C ARG A 158 2.87 9.07 7.96
N MET A 159 1.83 9.70 7.40
CA MET A 159 1.91 10.20 6.03
C MET A 159 3.07 11.17 5.84
N GLY A 160 3.26 12.10 6.78
CA GLY A 160 4.37 13.06 6.74
C GLY A 160 5.76 12.41 6.79
N ASP A 161 5.91 11.21 7.38
CA ASP A 161 7.20 10.50 7.39
C ASP A 161 7.61 10.07 5.98
N LEU A 162 6.65 9.75 5.10
CA LEU A 162 6.91 9.36 3.71
C LEU A 162 6.97 10.57 2.77
N VAL A 163 6.03 11.50 2.91
CA VAL A 163 5.98 12.71 2.06
C VAL A 163 7.28 13.50 2.15
N ASN A 164 7.87 13.62 3.35
CA ASN A 164 9.16 14.29 3.52
C ASN A 164 10.31 13.58 2.79
N GLU A 165 10.26 12.26 2.66
CA GLU A 165 11.27 11.49 1.90
C GLU A 165 11.01 11.55 0.39
N LEU A 166 9.77 11.82 -0.04
CA LEU A 166 9.41 11.95 -1.46
C LEU A 166 9.68 13.34 -2.04
N ARG A 167 9.65 14.37 -1.21
CA ARG A 167 9.73 15.77 -1.66
C ARG A 167 11.02 16.03 -2.42
N GLY A 168 10.89 16.35 -3.71
CA GLY A 168 12.01 16.58 -4.62
C GLY A 168 12.79 15.32 -5.00
N VAL A 169 12.32 14.14 -4.60
CA VAL A 169 12.98 12.84 -4.82
C VAL A 169 12.23 12.01 -5.87
N LEU A 170 10.90 12.03 -5.85
CA LEU A 170 10.09 11.41 -6.90
C LEU A 170 9.49 12.50 -7.78
N VAL A 171 9.91 12.55 -9.04
CA VAL A 171 9.54 13.61 -9.99
C VAL A 171 8.72 13.02 -11.14
N PRO A 172 7.51 13.52 -11.41
CA PRO A 172 6.73 13.06 -12.56
C PRO A 172 7.48 13.21 -13.90
N GLU A 173 7.32 12.24 -14.80
CA GLU A 173 8.04 12.20 -16.08
C GLU A 173 7.66 13.34 -17.04
N SER A 174 6.42 13.84 -16.97
CA SER A 174 5.91 14.86 -17.90
C SER A 174 4.61 15.53 -17.40
N ASP A 175 3.59 15.56 -18.26
CA ASP A 175 2.30 16.25 -18.12
C ASP A 175 1.65 16.07 -16.73
N LEU A 176 1.06 17.14 -16.20
CA LEU A 176 0.38 17.13 -14.90
C LEU A 176 -0.81 16.17 -14.87
N ASP A 177 -1.44 15.92 -16.01
CA ASP A 177 -2.54 14.96 -16.14
C ASP A 177 -2.06 13.52 -16.40
N ALA A 178 -0.74 13.30 -16.52
CA ALA A 178 -0.18 11.97 -16.72
C ALA A 178 -0.45 11.08 -15.51
N MET A 179 -0.78 9.82 -15.79
CA MET A 179 -1.04 8.83 -14.76
C MET A 179 0.27 8.36 -14.10
N VAL A 180 0.30 8.43 -12.77
CA VAL A 180 1.33 7.85 -11.91
C VAL A 180 0.76 6.63 -11.19
N LEU A 181 1.49 5.52 -11.28
CA LEU A 181 1.17 4.27 -10.59
C LEU A 181 2.19 4.00 -9.50
N LEU A 182 1.74 3.95 -8.26
CA LEU A 182 2.57 3.68 -7.10
C LEU A 182 2.16 2.37 -6.42
N GLU A 183 3.13 1.67 -5.85
CA GLU A 183 2.93 0.47 -5.06
C GLU A 183 3.37 0.69 -3.63
N TRP A 184 2.45 0.45 -2.69
CA TRP A 184 2.65 0.66 -1.26
C TRP A 184 2.74 -0.69 -0.56
N HIS A 185 3.83 -0.91 0.16
CA HIS A 185 4.03 -2.11 0.97
C HIS A 185 4.00 -1.69 2.43
N PHE A 186 2.94 -2.05 3.13
CA PHE A 186 2.85 -1.84 4.56
C PHE A 186 3.34 -3.08 5.29
N THR A 187 4.03 -2.89 6.41
CA THR A 187 4.45 -4.00 7.27
C THR A 187 4.02 -3.73 8.70
N ASP A 188 3.40 -4.75 9.29
CA ASP A 188 2.96 -4.73 10.66
C ASP A 188 4.09 -4.54 11.65
N HIS A 189 3.71 -4.08 12.83
CA HIS A 189 4.56 -4.17 14.00
C HIS A 189 4.85 -5.64 14.29
N THR A 190 6.10 -6.07 14.13
CA THR A 190 6.56 -7.32 14.73
C THR A 190 6.71 -7.10 16.23
N GLY A 191 5.58 -6.97 16.93
CA GLY A 191 5.56 -7.14 18.36
C GLY A 191 5.87 -8.61 18.61
N THR A 192 7.10 -8.89 19.07
CA THR A 192 7.40 -10.15 19.74
C THR A 192 6.29 -10.43 20.75
N ARG A 193 5.54 -11.50 20.51
CA ARG A 193 4.66 -12.10 21.51
C ARG A 193 5.48 -12.58 22.69
#